data_AF-A0A2R6QIM5-F1
#
_entry.id   AF-A0A2R6QIM5-F1
#
_cell.length_a   1.000
_cell.length_b   1.000
_cell.length_c   1.000
_cell.angle_alpha   90.00
_cell.angle_beta   90.00
_cell.angle_gamma   90.00
#
_symmetry.space_group_name_H-M   'P 1'
#
loop_
_entity.id
_entity.type
_entity.pdbx_description
1 polymer ?
#
loop_
_entity_poly.entity_id
_entity_poly.type
_entity_poly.pdbx_seq_one_letter_code
_entity_poly.pdbx_strand_id
1 'polypeptide(L)'
;MAKLLDGQCVQELKSSGRLACLAVRLSLEFRDTNPPQEFLQVEKHMRICLAATAGLNSMRTISPSEPLLAEGAYIAMADWSAAEALLQHIDDSSVSAGDQGELIAALIVLLARDDVVRSQEKSPEMLDDTELRNDGMFTGRVVTVVQLLRALFTKQEQTNWPLSLEEAFKGGYVWFNHFIRAEDNDVINQEYLWRLISRGAAVICANNQRGVDIVIPILFGEALWK
;
A
#
# COMPACT_ATOMS: atom_id res chain seq x y z
N MET A 1 -7.19 14.00 5.77
CA MET A 1 -6.75 14.24 4.38
C MET A 1 -6.13 15.62 4.15
N ALA A 2 -6.76 16.73 4.56
CA ALA A 2 -6.24 18.08 4.24
C ALA A 2 -4.75 18.27 4.54
N LYS A 3 -4.26 17.82 5.71
CA LYS A 3 -2.83 17.89 6.04
C LYS A 3 -1.93 16.91 5.28
N LEU A 4 -2.43 15.78 4.77
CA LEU A 4 -1.61 14.93 3.90
C LEU A 4 -1.31 15.62 2.56
N LEU A 5 -2.25 16.43 2.08
CA LEU A 5 -2.20 17.10 0.79
C LEU A 5 -1.74 18.58 0.92
N ASP A 6 -1.23 19.01 2.07
CA ASP A 6 -0.87 20.42 2.33
C ASP A 6 -2.02 21.42 2.04
N GLY A 7 -3.26 21.00 2.30
CA GLY A 7 -4.47 21.78 2.03
C GLY A 7 -4.82 21.93 0.54
N GLN A 8 -4.08 21.27 -0.36
CA GLN A 8 -4.28 21.37 -1.80
C GLN A 8 -5.44 20.48 -2.27
N CYS A 9 -6.09 20.90 -3.35
CA CYS A 9 -6.97 20.01 -4.10
C CYS A 9 -6.16 18.90 -4.76
N VAL A 10 -6.73 17.70 -4.89
CA VAL A 10 -6.08 16.55 -5.54
C VAL A 10 -5.57 16.89 -6.95
N GLN A 11 -6.32 17.73 -7.68
CA GLN A 11 -6.01 18.13 -9.05
C GLN A 11 -4.78 19.05 -9.17
N GLU A 12 -4.39 19.72 -8.09
CA GLU A 12 -3.29 20.68 -8.04
C GLU A 12 -2.07 20.14 -7.28
N LEU A 13 -2.07 18.84 -6.98
CA LEU A 13 -1.10 18.24 -6.08
C LEU A 13 0.32 18.37 -6.63
N LYS A 14 1.15 19.12 -5.91
CA LYS A 14 2.58 19.29 -6.23
C LYS A 14 3.34 17.97 -6.08
N SER A 15 4.55 17.90 -6.65
CA SER A 15 5.43 16.73 -6.57
C SER A 15 5.64 16.21 -5.14
N SER A 16 5.73 17.12 -4.15
CA SER A 16 5.85 16.74 -2.73
C SER A 16 4.60 16.03 -2.18
N GLY A 17 3.41 16.45 -2.58
CA GLY A 17 2.16 15.77 -2.18
C GLY A 17 2.02 14.41 -2.85
N ARG A 18 2.45 14.27 -4.12
CA ARG A 18 2.49 12.97 -4.81
C ARG A 18 3.45 12.01 -4.11
N LEU A 19 4.63 12.50 -3.71
CA LEU A 19 5.57 11.74 -2.91
C LEU A 19 4.97 11.31 -1.57
N ALA A 20 4.21 12.18 -0.91
CA ALA A 20 3.53 11.85 0.34
C ALA A 20 2.53 10.70 0.17
N CYS A 21 1.70 10.76 -0.87
CA CYS A 21 0.75 9.69 -1.19
C CYS A 21 1.47 8.36 -1.46
N LEU A 22 2.55 8.38 -2.25
CA LEU A 22 3.38 7.20 -2.49
C LEU A 22 4.03 6.69 -1.20
N ALA A 23 4.56 7.59 -0.36
CA ALA A 23 5.22 7.24 0.88
C ALA A 23 4.28 6.52 1.84
N VAL A 24 3.06 7.04 2.01
CA VAL A 24 2.04 6.41 2.86
C VAL A 24 1.64 5.03 2.34
N ARG A 25 1.56 4.84 1.02
CA ARG A 25 1.07 3.59 0.45
C ARG A 25 2.13 2.53 0.18
N LEU A 26 3.39 2.92 0.04
CA LEU A 26 4.50 2.02 -0.29
C LEU A 26 5.57 1.95 0.82
N SER A 27 5.35 2.59 1.97
CA SER A 27 6.33 2.66 3.07
C SER A 27 7.69 3.23 2.63
N LEU A 28 7.68 4.33 1.86
CA LEU A 28 8.93 4.93 1.36
C LEU A 28 9.77 5.50 2.51
N GLU A 29 11.03 5.08 2.54
CA GLU A 29 12.06 5.62 3.42
C GLU A 29 12.99 6.53 2.63
N PHE A 30 13.37 7.66 3.25
CA PHE A 30 14.32 8.60 2.67
C PHE A 30 15.72 8.29 3.17
N ARG A 31 16.71 8.45 2.29
CA ARG A 31 18.13 8.48 2.67
C ARG A 31 18.49 9.81 3.32
N ASP A 32 19.47 9.77 4.23
CA ASP A 32 20.05 10.94 4.94
C ASP A 32 20.63 12.05 4.02
N THR A 33 20.62 11.86 2.70
CA THR A 33 21.23 12.77 1.72
C THR A 33 20.28 13.83 1.17
N ASN A 34 18.99 13.81 1.52
CA ASN A 34 18.03 14.84 1.06
C ASN A 34 17.18 15.47 2.18
N PRO A 35 17.79 16.17 3.15
CA PRO A 35 17.09 16.74 4.30
C PRO A 35 15.92 17.68 3.96
N PRO A 36 16.02 18.61 2.98
CA PRO A 36 14.93 19.57 2.71
C PRO A 36 13.61 18.89 2.33
N GLN A 37 13.67 17.80 1.56
CA GLN A 37 12.47 17.06 1.17
C GLN A 37 11.86 16.34 2.38
N GLU A 38 12.68 15.74 3.23
CA GLU A 38 12.22 15.05 4.44
C GLU A 38 11.55 16.02 5.43
N PHE A 39 12.12 17.21 5.64
CA PHE A 39 11.50 18.27 6.44
C PHE A 39 10.13 18.69 5.90
N LEU A 40 10.04 18.88 4.59
CA LEU A 40 8.78 19.25 3.94
C LEU A 40 7.70 18.18 4.14
N GLN A 41 8.08 16.89 4.09
CA GLN A 41 7.16 15.78 4.31
C GLN A 41 6.64 15.75 5.76
N VAL A 42 7.49 16.05 6.74
CA VAL A 42 7.09 16.12 8.16
C VAL A 42 6.21 17.34 8.43
N GLU A 43 6.62 18.51 7.94
CA GLU A 43 5.91 19.77 8.15
C GLU A 43 4.50 19.73 7.53
N LYS A 44 4.41 19.24 6.28
CA LYS A 44 3.24 19.46 5.42
C LYS A 44 2.50 18.21 4.96
N HIS A 45 3.00 17.01 5.25
CA HIS A 45 2.49 15.79 4.62
C HIS A 45 2.38 14.58 5.57
N MET A 46 2.18 14.82 6.87
CA MET A 46 1.89 13.78 7.88
C MET A 46 2.99 12.72 8.07
N ARG A 47 4.20 12.96 7.58
CA ARG A 47 5.34 12.08 7.87
C ARG A 47 5.74 12.20 9.34
N ILE A 48 6.15 11.09 9.96
CA ILE A 48 6.45 11.05 11.39
C ILE A 48 7.95 11.31 11.59
N CYS A 49 8.28 12.31 12.40
CA CYS A 49 9.63 12.51 12.93
C CYS A 49 9.85 11.62 14.16
N LEU A 50 10.82 10.70 14.09
CA LEU A 50 11.21 9.84 15.20
C LEU A 50 12.32 10.48 16.04
N ALA A 51 13.28 11.12 15.39
CA ALA A 51 14.39 11.78 16.05
C ALA A 51 14.91 12.94 15.18
N ALA A 52 15.48 13.97 15.80
CA ALA A 52 16.15 15.04 15.10
C ALA A 52 17.41 15.48 15.87
N THR A 53 18.45 15.87 15.13
CA THR A 53 19.66 16.43 15.74
C THR A 53 19.41 17.86 16.25
N ALA A 54 20.24 18.30 17.20
CA ALA A 54 20.21 19.68 17.67
C ALA A 54 20.40 20.65 16.49
N GLY A 55 19.49 21.61 16.34
CA GLY A 55 19.49 22.54 15.22
C GLY A 55 18.80 22.03 13.94
N LEU A 56 18.15 20.85 13.97
CA LEU A 56 17.44 20.27 12.82
C LEU A 56 18.32 20.11 11.58
N ASN A 57 19.58 19.70 11.77
CA ASN A 57 20.50 19.45 10.65
C ASN A 57 20.26 18.09 9.99
N SER A 58 19.66 17.16 10.73
CA SER A 58 19.22 15.85 10.24
C SER A 58 18.02 15.36 11.06
N MET A 59 17.20 14.52 10.44
CA MET A 59 16.02 13.92 11.04
C MET A 59 15.95 12.45 10.65
N ARG A 60 15.49 11.60 11.57
CA ARG A 60 15.06 10.25 11.23
C ARG A 60 13.55 10.26 11.16
N THR A 61 12.99 9.93 10.01
CA THR A 61 11.55 9.90 9.80
C THR A 61 11.06 8.59 9.25
N ILE A 62 9.77 8.30 9.48
CA ILE A 62 9.09 7.14 8.91
C ILE A 62 7.77 7.54 8.26
N SER A 63 7.35 6.73 7.30
CA SER A 63 6.01 6.80 6.76
C SER A 63 4.99 6.23 7.76
N PRO A 64 3.84 6.88 8.00
CA PRO A 64 2.81 6.33 8.87
C PRO A 64 2.09 5.16 8.19
N SER A 65 2.01 4.00 8.87
CA SER A 65 1.15 2.86 8.47
C SER A 65 -0.33 3.13 8.79
N GLU A 66 -0.88 4.29 8.44
CA GLU A 66 -2.25 4.66 8.85
C GLU A 66 -3.28 4.31 7.76
N PRO A 67 -4.19 3.35 7.99
CA PRO A 67 -5.09 2.86 6.94
C PRO A 67 -5.99 3.96 6.36
N LEU A 68 -6.39 4.93 7.18
CA LEU A 68 -7.18 6.09 6.75
C LEU A 68 -6.36 7.09 5.90
N LEU A 69 -5.07 7.26 6.20
CA LEU A 69 -4.20 8.08 5.37
C LEU A 69 -3.94 7.39 4.03
N ALA A 70 -3.75 6.07 4.04
CA ALA A 70 -3.60 5.26 2.84
C ALA A 70 -4.84 5.32 1.94
N GLU A 71 -6.04 5.33 2.53
CA GLU A 71 -7.29 5.51 1.78
C GLU A 71 -7.37 6.91 1.14
N GLY A 72 -6.99 7.95 1.88
CA GLY A 72 -6.91 9.30 1.32
C GLY A 72 -5.90 9.41 0.18
N ALA A 73 -4.75 8.75 0.33
CA ALA A 73 -3.75 8.66 -0.73
C ALA A 73 -4.26 7.88 -1.95
N TYR A 74 -5.02 6.80 -1.75
CA TYR A 74 -5.66 6.04 -2.82
C TYR A 74 -6.61 6.90 -3.67
N ILE A 75 -7.45 7.70 -3.02
CA ILE A 75 -8.34 8.66 -3.69
C ILE A 75 -7.51 9.68 -4.46
N ALA A 76 -6.49 10.26 -3.81
CA ALA A 76 -5.65 11.27 -4.43
C ALA A 76 -4.85 10.74 -5.63
N MET A 77 -4.43 9.47 -5.60
CA MET A 77 -3.65 8.81 -6.65
C MET A 77 -4.44 8.49 -7.92
N ALA A 78 -5.78 8.60 -7.91
CA ALA A 78 -6.60 8.31 -9.08
C ALA A 78 -6.38 9.31 -10.24
N ASP A 79 -5.93 10.52 -9.93
CA ASP A 79 -5.86 11.64 -10.89
C ASP A 79 -4.48 11.79 -11.56
N TRP A 80 -3.50 10.93 -11.27
CA TRP A 80 -2.15 11.02 -11.83
C TRP A 80 -1.46 9.67 -11.94
N SER A 81 -0.43 9.61 -12.80
CA SER A 81 0.37 8.39 -13.01
C SER A 81 1.27 8.14 -11.81
N ALA A 82 0.90 7.16 -10.98
CA ALA A 82 1.70 6.74 -9.84
C ALA A 82 3.09 6.23 -10.24
N ALA A 83 3.19 5.54 -11.38
CA ALA A 83 4.44 5.04 -11.92
C ALA A 83 5.39 6.16 -12.34
N GLU A 84 4.89 7.18 -13.05
CA GLU A 84 5.71 8.35 -13.44
C GLU A 84 6.15 9.15 -12.22
N ALA A 85 5.25 9.38 -11.26
CA ALA A 85 5.59 10.07 -10.03
C ALA A 85 6.63 9.29 -9.23
N LEU A 86 6.51 7.96 -9.14
CA LEU A 86 7.51 7.13 -8.46
C LEU A 86 8.87 7.21 -9.17
N LEU A 87 8.90 7.11 -10.50
CA LEU A 87 10.12 7.21 -11.30
C LEU A 87 10.88 8.52 -11.04
N GLN A 88 10.17 9.66 -11.01
CA GLN A 88 10.74 10.96 -10.69
C GLN A 88 11.49 10.97 -9.33
N HIS A 89 10.94 10.29 -8.32
CA HIS A 89 11.53 10.28 -6.97
C HIS A 89 12.59 9.20 -6.77
N ILE A 90 12.57 8.15 -7.59
CA ILE A 90 13.61 7.11 -7.65
C ILE A 90 14.88 7.68 -8.29
N ASP A 91 14.76 8.41 -9.40
CA ASP A 91 15.90 8.98 -10.13
C ASP A 91 16.58 10.12 -9.35
N ASP A 92 15.81 10.90 -8.57
CA ASP A 92 16.31 12.01 -7.76
C ASP A 92 16.98 11.57 -6.43
N SER A 93 17.42 10.30 -6.34
CA SER A 93 18.35 9.76 -5.32
C SER A 93 17.84 9.56 -3.89
N SER A 94 16.53 9.47 -3.68
CA SER A 94 15.96 9.35 -2.32
C SER A 94 15.68 7.92 -1.83
N VAL A 95 15.64 6.93 -2.75
CA VAL A 95 15.28 5.52 -2.46
C VAL A 95 16.44 4.57 -2.81
N SER A 96 16.65 3.52 -2.02
CA SER A 96 17.78 2.60 -2.23
C SER A 96 17.63 1.71 -3.47
N ALA A 97 18.71 1.50 -4.22
CA ALA A 97 18.69 0.72 -5.47
C ALA A 97 18.33 -0.77 -5.28
N GLY A 98 18.68 -1.38 -4.12
CA GLY A 98 18.23 -2.73 -3.77
C GLY A 98 16.71 -2.80 -3.55
N ASP A 99 16.14 -1.72 -3.03
CA ASP A 99 14.72 -1.59 -2.71
C ASP A 99 13.86 -1.24 -3.94
N GLN A 100 14.46 -0.78 -5.04
CA GLN A 100 13.72 -0.30 -6.22
C GLN A 100 12.89 -1.41 -6.87
N GLY A 101 13.44 -2.62 -6.99
CA GLY A 101 12.73 -3.76 -7.58
C GLY A 101 11.51 -4.16 -6.76
N GLU A 102 11.67 -4.28 -5.44
CA GLU A 102 10.60 -4.57 -4.50
C GLU A 102 9.53 -3.47 -4.52
N LEU A 103 9.96 -2.21 -4.59
CA LEU A 103 9.07 -1.06 -4.60
C LEU A 103 8.23 -0.97 -5.87
N ILE A 104 8.84 -1.26 -7.03
CA ILE A 104 8.12 -1.37 -8.31
C ILE A 104 7.14 -2.53 -8.27
N ALA A 105 7.55 -3.70 -7.76
CA ALA A 105 6.65 -4.85 -7.59
C ALA A 105 5.47 -4.52 -6.66
N ALA A 106 5.73 -3.87 -5.52
CA ALA A 106 4.72 -3.41 -4.58
C ALA A 106 3.76 -2.41 -5.24
N LEU A 107 4.26 -1.46 -6.04
CA LEU A 107 3.42 -0.53 -6.78
C LEU A 107 2.53 -1.25 -7.81
N ILE A 108 3.06 -2.22 -8.57
CA ILE A 108 2.27 -3.00 -9.53
C ILE A 108 1.13 -3.73 -8.82
N VAL A 109 1.43 -4.39 -7.70
CA VAL A 109 0.44 -5.09 -6.88
C VAL A 109 -0.60 -4.14 -6.29
N LEU A 110 -0.17 -2.97 -5.81
CA LEU A 110 -1.05 -1.93 -5.28
C LEU A 110 -2.02 -1.41 -6.36
N LEU A 111 -1.51 -1.11 -7.56
CA LEU A 111 -2.30 -0.60 -8.67
C LEU A 111 -3.28 -1.64 -9.20
N ALA A 112 -2.87 -2.91 -9.28
CA ALA A 112 -3.77 -4.01 -9.65
C ALA A 112 -4.92 -4.14 -8.64
N ARG A 113 -4.62 -4.07 -7.33
CA ARG A 113 -5.66 -4.04 -6.30
C ARG A 113 -6.60 -2.86 -6.48
N ASP A 114 -6.04 -1.68 -6.72
CA ASP A 114 -6.83 -0.46 -6.89
C ASP A 114 -7.77 -0.53 -8.10
N ASP A 115 -7.32 -1.11 -9.22
CA ASP A 115 -8.15 -1.33 -10.41
C ASP A 115 -9.35 -2.25 -10.10
N VAL A 116 -9.11 -3.34 -9.37
CA VAL A 116 -10.18 -4.23 -8.90
C VAL A 116 -11.16 -3.47 -8.00
N VAL A 117 -10.68 -2.70 -7.03
CA VAL A 117 -11.56 -1.99 -6.09
C VAL A 117 -12.37 -0.89 -6.78
N ARG A 118 -11.79 -0.17 -7.75
CA ARG A 118 -12.53 0.83 -8.54
C ARG A 118 -13.58 0.22 -9.44
N SER A 119 -13.36 -1.00 -9.93
CA SER A 119 -14.30 -1.70 -10.81
C SER A 119 -15.41 -2.44 -10.06
N GLN A 120 -15.37 -2.52 -8.73
CA GLN A 120 -16.48 -3.07 -7.96
C GLN A 120 -17.71 -2.16 -8.04
N GLU A 121 -18.87 -2.75 -8.30
CA GLU A 121 -20.14 -2.02 -8.30
C GLU A 121 -20.42 -1.43 -6.92
N LYS A 122 -20.81 -0.16 -6.88
CA LYS A 122 -21.29 0.50 -5.66
C LYS A 122 -22.66 -0.07 -5.34
N SER A 123 -22.74 -1.07 -4.47
CA SER A 123 -24.05 -1.55 -4.01
C SER A 123 -24.63 -0.55 -3.00
N PRO A 124 -25.83 0.00 -3.24
CA PRO A 124 -26.52 0.85 -2.27
C PRO A 124 -27.05 0.06 -1.06
N GLU A 125 -26.96 -1.29 -1.08
CA GLU A 125 -27.50 -2.19 -0.06
C GLU A 125 -26.48 -2.56 1.05
N MET A 126 -25.28 -1.96 1.02
CA MET A 126 -24.11 -2.27 1.88
C MET A 126 -24.26 -1.84 3.36
N LEU A 127 -25.46 -1.90 3.95
CA LEU A 127 -25.68 -1.69 5.40
C LEU A 127 -26.01 -3.01 6.13
N ASP A 128 -25.87 -4.16 5.47
CA ASP A 128 -25.93 -5.46 6.14
C ASP A 128 -24.55 -5.81 6.71
N ASP A 129 -24.34 -5.51 8.00
CA ASP A 129 -23.09 -5.74 8.75
C ASP A 129 -22.74 -7.23 8.93
N THR A 130 -23.52 -8.16 8.35
CA THR A 130 -23.34 -9.60 8.57
C THR A 130 -22.36 -10.27 7.60
N GLU A 131 -22.01 -9.64 6.47
CA GLU A 131 -21.06 -10.20 5.50
C GLU A 131 -19.65 -9.60 5.65
N LEU A 132 -18.61 -10.46 5.66
CA LEU A 132 -17.19 -10.06 5.70
C LEU A 132 -16.79 -9.05 4.59
N ARG A 133 -17.56 -9.00 3.51
CA ARG A 133 -17.35 -8.11 2.36
C ARG A 133 -17.84 -6.68 2.65
N ASN A 134 -18.66 -6.51 3.68
CA ASN A 134 -19.14 -5.22 4.12
C ASN A 134 -18.18 -4.64 5.18
N ASP A 135 -17.40 -3.67 4.74
CA ASP A 135 -16.45 -2.96 5.59
C ASP A 135 -17.00 -1.59 6.05
N GLY A 136 -18.30 -1.34 5.86
CA GLY A 136 -18.99 -0.10 6.19
C GLY A 136 -18.78 1.04 5.19
N MET A 137 -18.16 0.79 4.03
CA MET A 137 -17.97 1.78 2.97
C MET A 137 -18.86 1.55 1.74
N PHE A 138 -19.20 2.63 1.04
CA PHE A 138 -19.99 2.62 -0.21
C PHE A 138 -19.32 1.90 -1.40
N THR A 139 -18.05 1.55 -1.27
CA THR A 139 -17.27 0.78 -2.25
C THR A 139 -16.60 -0.36 -1.49
N GLY A 140 -16.82 -1.61 -1.89
CA GLY A 140 -16.17 -2.76 -1.24
C GLY A 140 -14.65 -2.67 -1.39
N ARG A 141 -13.90 -2.68 -0.27
CA ARG A 141 -12.41 -2.66 -0.29
C ARG A 141 -11.80 -4.05 -0.24
N VAL A 142 -12.62 -5.06 0.05
CA VAL A 142 -12.26 -6.48 0.10
C VAL A 142 -12.43 -7.08 -1.30
N VAL A 143 -11.36 -7.71 -1.80
CA VAL A 143 -11.34 -8.36 -3.11
C VAL A 143 -11.06 -9.85 -2.95
N THR A 144 -11.47 -10.67 -3.91
CA THR A 144 -11.02 -12.07 -3.94
C THR A 144 -9.57 -12.15 -4.45
N VAL A 145 -8.83 -13.17 -4.01
CA VAL A 145 -7.48 -13.43 -4.53
C VAL A 145 -7.52 -13.60 -6.06
N VAL A 146 -8.52 -14.29 -6.59
CA VAL A 146 -8.69 -14.52 -8.03
C VAL A 146 -8.86 -13.21 -8.79
N GLN A 147 -9.65 -12.25 -8.27
CA GLN A 147 -9.79 -10.93 -8.90
C GLN A 147 -8.46 -10.18 -8.93
N LEU A 148 -7.71 -10.18 -7.82
CA LEU A 148 -6.40 -9.54 -7.74
C LEU A 148 -5.41 -10.16 -8.74
N LEU A 149 -5.32 -11.49 -8.80
CA LEU A 149 -4.46 -12.18 -9.76
C LEU A 149 -4.85 -11.82 -11.20
N ARG A 150 -6.15 -11.75 -11.51
CA ARG A 150 -6.61 -11.38 -12.87
C ARG A 150 -6.27 -9.94 -13.24
N ALA A 151 -6.14 -9.04 -12.27
CA ALA A 151 -5.68 -7.67 -12.51
C ALA A 151 -4.15 -7.57 -12.66
N LEU A 152 -3.41 -8.50 -12.07
CA LEU A 152 -1.94 -8.55 -12.14
C LEU A 152 -1.42 -9.13 -13.46
N PHE A 153 -2.11 -10.13 -14.01
CA PHE A 153 -1.65 -10.87 -15.19
C PHE A 153 -2.47 -10.51 -16.43
N THR A 154 -1.85 -10.56 -17.60
CA THR A 154 -2.55 -10.37 -18.87
C THR A 154 -3.53 -11.52 -19.15
N LYS A 155 -4.54 -11.28 -20.00
CA LYS A 155 -5.51 -12.32 -20.40
C LYS A 155 -4.82 -13.56 -21.01
N GLN A 156 -3.72 -13.38 -21.72
CA GLN A 156 -2.96 -14.48 -22.30
C GLN A 156 -2.28 -15.34 -21.23
N GLU A 157 -1.70 -14.73 -20.21
CA GLU A 157 -1.13 -15.46 -19.07
C GLU A 157 -2.21 -16.20 -18.28
N GLN A 158 -3.38 -15.56 -18.11
CA GLN A 158 -4.54 -16.17 -17.45
C GLN A 158 -5.03 -17.43 -18.15
N THR A 159 -5.03 -17.48 -19.49
CA THR A 159 -5.45 -18.69 -20.23
C THR A 159 -4.55 -19.90 -20.01
N ASN A 160 -3.33 -19.69 -19.52
CA ASN A 160 -2.38 -20.76 -19.20
C ASN A 160 -2.42 -21.17 -17.73
N TRP A 161 -3.30 -20.57 -16.92
CA TRP A 161 -3.41 -20.94 -15.52
C TRP A 161 -3.92 -22.37 -15.38
N PRO A 162 -3.30 -23.18 -14.51
CA PRO A 162 -3.87 -24.47 -14.18
C PRO A 162 -5.21 -24.22 -13.47
N LEU A 163 -6.24 -25.01 -13.80
CA LEU A 163 -7.55 -25.00 -13.12
C LEU A 163 -7.40 -25.05 -11.59
N SER A 164 -6.34 -25.68 -11.10
CA SER A 164 -5.99 -25.72 -9.68
C SER A 164 -5.75 -24.37 -9.03
N LEU A 165 -5.42 -23.31 -9.77
CA LEU A 165 -5.15 -21.98 -9.19
C LEU A 165 -6.43 -21.31 -8.72
N GLU A 166 -7.48 -21.31 -9.55
CA GLU A 166 -8.79 -20.77 -9.17
C GLU A 166 -9.41 -21.59 -8.03
N GLU A 167 -9.27 -22.92 -8.11
CA GLU A 167 -9.76 -23.82 -7.06
C GLU A 167 -8.98 -23.63 -5.75
N ALA A 168 -7.65 -23.46 -5.80
CA ALA A 168 -6.80 -23.29 -4.61
C ALA A 168 -7.09 -21.99 -3.85
N PHE A 169 -7.50 -20.94 -4.57
CA PHE A 169 -7.82 -19.64 -3.97
C PHE A 169 -9.32 -19.36 -3.86
N LYS A 170 -10.15 -20.38 -4.06
CA LYS A 170 -11.59 -20.29 -3.88
C LYS A 170 -11.91 -19.93 -2.42
N GLY A 171 -12.71 -18.88 -2.23
CA GLY A 171 -13.04 -18.36 -0.90
C GLY A 171 -11.89 -17.65 -0.19
N GLY A 172 -10.81 -17.32 -0.91
CA GLY A 172 -9.72 -16.48 -0.42
C GLY A 172 -10.00 -15.01 -0.68
N TYR A 173 -9.94 -14.21 0.38
CA TYR A 173 -10.16 -12.77 0.38
C TYR A 173 -8.90 -12.01 0.76
N VAL A 174 -8.73 -10.85 0.14
CA VAL A 174 -7.60 -9.95 0.34
C VAL A 174 -8.12 -8.57 0.67
N TRP A 175 -7.54 -7.99 1.72
CA TRP A 175 -7.70 -6.58 2.05
C TRP A 175 -6.34 -5.99 2.39
N PHE A 176 -5.88 -5.08 1.53
CA PHE A 176 -4.84 -4.12 1.85
C PHE A 176 -5.04 -2.85 1.04
N ASN A 177 -4.55 -1.72 1.53
CA ASN A 177 -4.52 -0.45 0.80
C ASN A 177 -3.15 0.25 0.86
N HIS A 178 -2.20 -0.30 1.63
CA HIS A 178 -0.82 0.13 1.69
C HIS A 178 0.12 -1.03 2.02
N PHE A 179 1.41 -0.79 1.83
CA PHE A 179 2.51 -1.63 2.28
C PHE A 179 3.16 -1.05 3.55
N ILE A 180 3.69 -1.94 4.37
CA ILE A 180 4.68 -1.64 5.39
C ILE A 180 5.97 -2.37 5.07
N ARG A 181 7.10 -1.88 5.56
CA ARG A 181 8.36 -2.60 5.50
C ARG A 181 8.62 -3.34 6.81
N ALA A 182 8.89 -4.64 6.74
CA ALA A 182 9.34 -5.40 7.89
C ALA A 182 10.82 -5.11 8.14
N GLU A 183 11.18 -4.73 9.37
CA GLU A 183 12.58 -4.62 9.79
C GLU A 183 13.14 -5.97 10.24
N ASP A 184 12.29 -6.85 10.77
CA ASP A 184 12.63 -8.17 11.27
C ASP A 184 11.63 -9.20 10.70
N ASN A 185 12.13 -10.35 10.27
CA ASN A 185 11.32 -11.41 9.69
C ASN A 185 10.53 -12.20 10.75
N ASP A 186 10.91 -12.12 12.02
CA ASP A 186 10.17 -12.75 13.12
C ASP A 186 8.74 -12.18 13.26
N VAL A 187 8.49 -11.00 12.67
CA VAL A 187 7.15 -10.38 12.59
C VAL A 187 6.26 -11.01 11.52
N ILE A 188 6.79 -11.88 10.66
CA ILE A 188 6.01 -12.60 9.64
C ILE A 188 5.57 -13.95 10.22
N ASN A 189 4.53 -13.91 11.05
CA ASN A 189 3.92 -15.10 11.62
C ASN A 189 2.40 -14.94 11.73
N GLN A 190 1.71 -16.04 12.03
CA GLN A 190 0.24 -16.08 12.03
C GLN A 190 -0.39 -15.08 13.01
N GLU A 191 0.26 -14.77 14.13
CA GLU A 191 -0.22 -13.77 15.09
C GLU A 191 -0.14 -12.34 14.50
N TYR A 192 0.88 -12.02 13.72
CA TYR A 192 0.95 -10.69 13.11
C TYR A 192 0.13 -10.58 11.83
N LEU A 193 -0.08 -11.68 11.09
CA LEU A 193 -0.89 -11.67 9.86
C LEU A 193 -2.31 -11.15 10.09
N TRP A 194 -2.97 -11.50 11.20
CA TRP A 194 -4.30 -10.96 11.49
C TRP A 194 -4.28 -9.46 11.77
N ARG A 195 -3.23 -8.97 12.46
CA ARG A 195 -3.04 -7.54 12.74
C ARG A 195 -2.84 -6.77 11.43
N LEU A 196 -2.07 -7.33 10.50
CA LEU A 196 -1.86 -6.77 9.17
C LEU A 196 -3.16 -6.70 8.37
N ILE A 197 -3.97 -7.77 8.38
CA ILE A 197 -5.31 -7.77 7.77
C ILE A 197 -6.16 -6.64 8.37
N SER A 198 -6.26 -6.54 9.69
CA SER A 198 -7.08 -5.50 10.36
C SER A 198 -6.65 -4.05 10.06
N ARG A 199 -5.42 -3.86 9.58
CA ARG A 199 -4.89 -2.56 9.17
C ARG A 199 -4.92 -2.38 7.65
N GLY A 200 -5.31 -3.38 6.88
CA GLY A 200 -5.18 -3.36 5.43
C GLY A 200 -3.72 -3.16 4.99
N ALA A 201 -2.78 -3.82 5.67
CA ALA A 201 -1.35 -3.73 5.38
C ALA A 201 -0.85 -5.00 4.68
N ALA A 202 -0.25 -4.83 3.50
CA ALA A 202 0.67 -5.81 2.93
C ALA A 202 2.10 -5.51 3.40
N VAL A 203 3.03 -6.43 3.21
CA VAL A 203 4.40 -6.30 3.72
C VAL A 203 5.41 -6.44 2.61
N ILE A 204 6.37 -5.50 2.58
CA ILE A 204 7.66 -5.64 1.90
C ILE A 204 8.62 -6.23 2.93
N CYS A 205 9.21 -7.37 2.60
CA CYS A 205 10.08 -8.11 3.51
C CYS A 205 11.42 -7.41 3.76
N ALA A 206 12.14 -7.84 4.80
CA ALA A 206 13.45 -7.30 5.10
C ALA A 206 14.49 -7.77 4.07
N ASN A 207 15.49 -6.93 3.82
CA ASN A 207 16.62 -7.25 2.94
C ASN A 207 17.30 -8.58 3.33
N ASN A 208 17.77 -9.33 2.33
CA ASN A 208 18.44 -10.64 2.45
C ASN A 208 17.54 -11.81 2.91
N GLN A 209 16.21 -11.69 2.82
CA GLN A 209 15.35 -12.86 2.95
C GLN A 209 15.56 -13.81 1.76
N ARG A 210 15.75 -15.10 2.03
CA ARG A 210 15.85 -16.11 0.97
C ARG A 210 14.45 -16.54 0.54
N GLY A 211 13.95 -15.97 -0.55
CA GLY A 211 12.84 -16.53 -1.34
C GLY A 211 11.45 -15.88 -1.19
N VAL A 212 11.29 -14.82 -0.40
CA VAL A 212 10.03 -14.04 -0.34
C VAL A 212 10.35 -12.56 -0.19
N ASP A 213 9.81 -11.74 -1.10
CA ASP A 213 10.02 -10.28 -1.09
C ASP A 213 8.75 -9.51 -0.64
N ILE A 214 7.56 -10.09 -0.87
CA ILE A 214 6.27 -9.49 -0.54
C ILE A 214 5.38 -10.53 0.15
N VAL A 215 4.71 -10.11 1.21
CA VAL A 215 3.66 -10.89 1.90
C VAL A 215 2.34 -10.12 1.82
N ILE A 216 1.33 -10.75 1.22
CA ILE A 216 -0.05 -10.25 1.19
C ILE A 216 -0.89 -11.20 2.05
N PRO A 217 -1.43 -10.75 3.19
CA PRO A 217 -2.30 -11.58 3.99
C PRO A 217 -3.59 -11.96 3.23
N ILE A 218 -3.94 -13.25 3.29
CA ILE A 218 -5.17 -13.81 2.70
C ILE A 218 -5.99 -14.42 3.82
N LEU A 219 -7.28 -14.10 3.84
CA LEU A 219 -8.25 -14.73 4.73
C LEU A 219 -9.06 -15.77 3.94
N PHE A 220 -9.05 -17.01 4.40
CA PHE A 220 -9.92 -18.08 3.89
C PHE A 220 -11.13 -18.26 4.81
N GLY A 221 -12.32 -18.30 4.23
CA GLY A 221 -13.58 -18.43 4.98
C GLY A 221 -14.12 -17.09 5.51
N GLU A 222 -15.14 -17.16 6.38
CA GLU A 222 -15.94 -16.00 6.78
C GLU A 222 -15.65 -15.45 8.18
N ALA A 223 -14.73 -16.06 8.94
CA ALA A 223 -14.47 -15.68 10.33
C ALA A 223 -12.98 -15.41 10.58
N LEU A 224 -12.70 -14.33 11.31
CA LEU A 224 -11.35 -13.97 11.79
C LEU A 224 -10.92 -14.77 13.04
N TRP A 225 -11.76 -15.66 13.59
CA TRP A 225 -11.46 -16.46 14.79
C TRP A 225 -12.25 -17.78 14.89
N LYS A 226 -11.70 -18.74 15.63
CA LYS A 226 -12.39 -19.74 16.44
C LYS A 226 -11.81 -19.71 17.85
#